data_AF-A0A9C7VYE1-F1
#
_entry.id   AF-A0A9C7VYE1-F1
#
_cell.length_a   1.000
_cell.length_b   1.000
_cell.length_c   1.000
_cell.angle_alpha   90.00
_cell.angle_beta   90.00
_cell.angle_gamma   90.00
#
_symmetry.space_group_name_H-M   'P 1'
#
loop_
_entity.id
_entity.type
_entity.pdbx_description
1 polymer ?
#
loop_
_entity_poly.entity_id
_entity_poly.type
_entity_poly.pdbx_seq_one_letter_code
_entity_poly.pdbx_strand_id
1 'polypeptide(L)'
;MNKNFLLILVLLFVSFSAMAGTPVPDYRTQQIADHTHVIFGPTQLPNAENLGFMNNPGIIIGSDSVFIIDPGASLESGRMVLRQVKKLTDKPVTHVFNSHIHGDHWLGN
;
A
#
# COMPACT_ATOMS: atom_id res chain seq x y z
N MET A 1 -1.59 14.80 -37.53
CA MET A 1 -1.63 13.46 -36.88
C MET A 1 -2.76 12.66 -37.52
N ASN A 2 -2.50 11.46 -38.04
CA ASN A 2 -3.54 10.71 -38.75
C ASN A 2 -4.61 10.17 -37.76
N LYS A 3 -5.86 10.01 -38.20
CA LYS A 3 -6.98 9.57 -37.33
C LYS A 3 -6.74 8.19 -36.71
N ASN A 4 -6.07 7.29 -37.43
CA ASN A 4 -5.77 5.93 -36.97
C ASN A 4 -4.74 5.92 -35.84
N PHE A 5 -3.78 6.85 -35.87
CA PHE A 5 -2.73 7.02 -34.87
C PHE A 5 -3.31 7.59 -33.58
N LEU A 6 -4.24 8.55 -33.68
CA LEU A 6 -4.99 9.02 -32.51
C LEU A 6 -5.86 7.90 -31.91
N LEU A 7 -6.49 7.06 -32.74
CA LEU A 7 -7.29 5.93 -32.29
C LEU A 7 -6.45 4.87 -31.56
N ILE A 8 -5.26 4.55 -32.07
CA ILE A 8 -4.32 3.62 -31.44
C ILE A 8 -3.85 4.17 -30.09
N LEU A 9 -3.54 5.45 -29.99
CA LEU A 9 -3.16 6.09 -28.73
C LEU A 9 -4.28 6.01 -27.68
N VAL A 10 -5.53 6.25 -28.08
CA VAL A 10 -6.68 6.12 -27.19
C VAL A 10 -6.86 4.68 -26.72
N LEU A 11 -6.76 3.69 -27.61
CA LEU A 11 -6.89 2.27 -27.26
C LEU A 11 -5.77 1.78 -26.32
N LEU A 12 -4.54 2.26 -26.52
CA LEU A 12 -3.41 1.98 -25.63
C LEU A 12 -3.62 2.60 -24.25
N PHE A 13 -4.12 3.83 -24.17
CA PHE A 13 -4.40 4.51 -22.90
C PHE A 13 -5.53 3.83 -22.10
N VAL A 14 -6.59 3.38 -22.78
CA VAL A 14 -7.70 2.65 -22.15
C VAL A 14 -7.25 1.29 -21.63
N SER A 15 -6.44 0.56 -22.41
CA SER A 15 -5.89 -0.74 -21.98
C SER A 15 -4.97 -0.63 -20.77
N PHE A 16 -4.18 0.43 -20.69
CA PHE A 16 -3.28 0.68 -19.56
C PHE A 16 -4.04 0.98 -18.27
N SER A 17 -5.15 1.73 -18.37
CA SER A 17 -6.01 2.05 -17.23
C SER A 17 -6.71 0.81 -16.64
N ALA A 18 -6.99 -0.19 -17.47
CA ALA A 18 -7.62 -1.45 -17.05
C ALA A 18 -6.69 -2.39 -16.25
N MET A 19 -5.38 -2.11 -16.22
CA MET A 19 -4.39 -2.91 -15.48
C MET A 19 -4.15 -2.42 -14.05
N ALA A 20 -4.77 -1.33 -13.62
CA ALA A 20 -4.67 -0.88 -12.25
C ALA A 20 -5.44 -1.83 -11.31
N GLY A 21 -4.79 -2.28 -10.24
CA GLY A 21 -5.46 -3.08 -9.21
C GLY A 21 -6.57 -2.30 -8.51
N THR A 22 -7.56 -3.01 -7.96
CA THR A 22 -8.59 -2.36 -7.13
C THR A 22 -7.91 -1.79 -5.88
N PRO A 23 -8.02 -0.48 -5.59
CA PRO A 23 -7.37 0.11 -4.44
C PRO A 23 -7.89 -0.51 -3.14
N VAL A 24 -6.98 -0.91 -2.25
CA VAL A 24 -7.34 -1.33 -0.88
C VAL A 24 -7.93 -0.11 -0.16
N PRO A 25 -9.13 -0.23 0.47
CA PRO A 25 -9.71 0.85 1.27
C PRO A 25 -8.78 1.29 2.40
N ASP A 26 -8.92 2.53 2.85
CA ASP A 26 -8.10 3.04 3.94
C ASP A 26 -8.44 2.36 5.28
N TYR A 27 -7.46 1.69 5.86
CA TYR A 27 -7.46 1.29 7.26
C TYR A 27 -6.76 2.36 8.08
N ARG A 28 -7.34 2.74 9.23
CA ARG A 28 -6.81 3.82 10.06
C ARG A 28 -5.55 3.37 10.80
N THR A 29 -4.61 4.30 10.96
CA THR A 29 -3.51 4.14 11.89
C THR A 29 -3.97 4.38 13.33
N GLN A 30 -3.38 3.65 14.25
CA GLN A 30 -3.50 3.87 15.69
C GLN A 30 -2.10 4.09 16.25
N GLN A 31 -1.91 5.20 16.98
CA GLN A 31 -0.68 5.44 17.71
C GLN A 31 -0.62 4.52 18.93
N ILE A 32 0.46 3.77 19.08
CA ILE A 32 0.65 2.81 20.19
C ILE A 32 1.80 3.20 21.13
N ALA A 33 2.68 4.10 20.69
CA ALA A 33 3.74 4.71 21.49
C ALA A 33 4.19 6.03 20.83
N ASP A 34 5.12 6.74 21.48
CA ASP A 34 5.78 7.87 20.84
C ASP A 34 6.37 7.45 19.50
N HIS A 35 6.07 8.23 18.46
CA HIS A 35 6.51 8.00 17.08
C HIS A 35 6.09 6.68 16.42
N THR A 36 5.27 5.84 17.07
CA THR A 36 4.98 4.48 16.62
C THR A 36 3.48 4.28 16.40
N HIS A 37 3.12 3.84 15.21
CA HIS A 37 1.74 3.61 14.78
C HIS A 37 1.58 2.22 14.18
N VAL A 38 0.38 1.68 14.26
CA VAL A 38 -0.01 0.41 13.64
C VAL A 38 -1.29 0.61 12.85
N ILE A 39 -1.36 0.03 11.65
CA ILE A 39 -2.62 -0.17 10.94
C ILE A 39 -3.14 -1.53 11.34
N PHE A 40 -4.28 -1.60 12.04
CA PHE A 40 -4.89 -2.89 12.38
C PHE A 40 -5.74 -3.40 11.21
N GLY A 41 -5.29 -4.50 10.62
CA GLY A 41 -5.98 -5.17 9.53
C GLY A 41 -7.18 -6.00 9.98
N PRO A 42 -7.99 -6.46 9.03
CA PRO A 42 -9.11 -7.36 9.28
C PRO A 42 -8.59 -8.73 9.74
N THR A 43 -9.36 -9.42 10.59
CA THR A 43 -9.01 -10.76 11.10
C THR A 43 -9.45 -11.91 10.19
N GLN A 44 -10.22 -11.59 9.14
CA GLN A 44 -10.66 -12.52 8.13
C GLN A 44 -9.48 -13.00 7.26
N LEU A 45 -9.56 -14.24 6.77
CA LEU A 45 -8.69 -14.75 5.71
C LEU A 45 -8.82 -13.90 4.42
N PRO A 46 -7.86 -14.00 3.48
CA PRO A 46 -7.92 -13.28 2.21
C PRO A 46 -9.22 -13.57 1.47
N ASN A 47 -9.93 -12.52 1.08
CA ASN A 47 -11.19 -12.61 0.37
C ASN A 47 -11.39 -11.37 -0.53
N ALA A 48 -12.49 -11.35 -1.28
CA ALA A 48 -12.80 -10.27 -2.22
C ALA A 48 -13.06 -8.92 -1.54
N GLU A 49 -13.55 -8.91 -0.28
CA GLU A 49 -13.88 -7.68 0.45
C GLU A 49 -12.62 -7.01 1.01
N ASN A 50 -11.70 -7.79 1.59
CA ASN A 50 -10.44 -7.25 2.13
C ASN A 50 -9.33 -7.14 1.08
N LEU A 51 -9.55 -7.61 -0.15
CA LEU A 51 -8.59 -7.60 -1.26
C LEU A 51 -7.24 -8.23 -0.88
N GLY A 52 -7.29 -9.24 0.00
CA GLY A 52 -6.12 -9.94 0.52
C GLY A 52 -5.38 -9.24 1.67
N PHE A 53 -5.80 -8.04 2.07
CA PHE A 53 -5.22 -7.37 3.24
C PHE A 53 -5.67 -8.05 4.53
N MET A 54 -4.73 -8.56 5.32
CA MET A 54 -5.02 -9.33 6.55
C MET A 54 -3.92 -9.25 7.61
N ASN A 55 -3.04 -8.24 7.55
CA ASN A 55 -1.90 -8.09 8.45
C ASN A 55 -1.95 -6.75 9.20
N ASN A 56 -0.94 -6.49 10.04
CA ASN A 56 -0.84 -5.27 10.85
C ASN A 56 0.42 -4.45 10.52
N PRO A 57 0.45 -3.66 9.43
CA PRO A 57 1.62 -2.84 9.10
C PRO A 57 2.00 -1.89 10.23
N GLY A 58 3.26 -1.95 10.64
CA GLY A 58 3.86 -1.05 11.63
C GLY A 58 4.51 0.16 10.95
N ILE A 59 4.41 1.33 11.58
CA ILE A 59 4.98 2.59 11.09
C ILE A 59 5.76 3.24 12.23
N ILE A 60 7.06 3.44 12.04
CA ILE A 60 7.93 4.12 12.99
C ILE A 60 8.46 5.40 12.34
N ILE A 61 8.18 6.55 12.94
CA ILE A 61 8.57 7.87 12.43
C ILE A 61 9.84 8.32 13.15
N GLY A 62 11.00 8.12 12.51
CA GLY A 62 12.29 8.57 13.02
C GLY A 62 12.52 10.09 12.87
N SER A 63 13.75 10.54 13.14
CA SER A 63 14.14 11.96 12.97
C SER A 63 13.96 12.42 11.52
N ASP A 64 14.48 11.65 10.56
CA ASP A 64 14.60 12.07 9.16
C ASP A 64 13.82 11.18 8.18
N SER A 65 13.32 10.03 8.64
CA SER A 65 12.65 9.06 7.78
C SER A 65 11.66 8.17 8.51
N VAL A 66 10.90 7.42 7.73
CA VAL A 66 9.90 6.45 8.18
C VAL A 66 10.37 5.03 7.89
N PHE A 67 10.16 4.15 8.86
CA PHE A 67 10.39 2.71 8.76
C PHE A 67 9.03 2.01 8.74
N ILE A 68 8.86 1.08 7.81
CA ILE A 68 7.66 0.25 7.71
C ILE A 68 8.01 -1.17 8.12
N ILE A 69 7.12 -1.78 8.91
CA ILE A 69 7.16 -3.20 9.28
C ILE A 69 6.00 -3.87 8.55
N ASP A 70 6.28 -4.87 7.73
CA ASP A 70 5.31 -5.71 7.03
C ASP A 70 4.26 -4.92 6.20
N PRO A 71 4.61 -4.42 4.99
CA PRO A 71 3.79 -3.47 4.23
C PRO A 71 2.48 -4.02 3.63
N GLY A 72 2.19 -5.31 3.82
CA GLY A 72 0.95 -5.94 3.38
C GLY A 72 1.11 -6.91 2.22
N ALA A 73 -0.04 -7.33 1.67
CA ALA A 73 -0.17 -8.48 0.78
C ALA A 73 -0.14 -8.17 -0.72
N SER A 74 0.01 -6.91 -1.11
CA SER A 74 -0.04 -6.49 -2.51
C SER A 74 0.45 -5.05 -2.72
N LEU A 75 0.74 -4.67 -3.98
CA LEU A 75 1.00 -3.29 -4.39
C LEU A 75 -0.07 -2.32 -3.87
N GLU A 76 -1.35 -2.70 -3.94
CA GLU A 76 -2.45 -1.84 -3.49
C GLU A 76 -2.51 -1.72 -1.96
N SER A 77 -2.10 -2.75 -1.23
CA SER A 77 -1.91 -2.69 0.23
C SER A 77 -0.76 -1.74 0.58
N GLY A 78 0.39 -1.87 -0.09
CA GLY A 78 1.53 -0.97 0.11
C GLY A 78 1.18 0.49 -0.20
N ARG A 79 0.42 0.75 -1.27
CA ARG A 79 -0.12 2.08 -1.58
C ARG A 79 -1.03 2.60 -0.47
N MET A 80 -1.88 1.75 0.11
CA MET A 80 -2.74 2.12 1.24
C MET A 80 -1.90 2.49 2.47
N VAL A 81 -0.86 1.72 2.80
CA VAL A 81 0.10 2.04 3.86
C VAL A 81 0.74 3.41 3.62
N LEU A 82 1.24 3.68 2.40
CA LEU A 82 1.82 4.98 2.05
C LEU A 82 0.83 6.15 2.17
N ARG A 83 -0.44 5.94 1.80
CA ARG A 83 -1.50 6.95 2.03
C ARG A 83 -1.69 7.22 3.52
N GLN A 84 -1.58 6.23 4.39
CA GLN A 84 -1.65 6.46 5.84
C GLN A 84 -0.39 7.17 6.36
N VAL A 85 0.81 6.77 5.93
CA VAL A 85 2.06 7.45 6.29
C VAL A 85 1.99 8.94 5.96
N LYS A 86 1.48 9.28 4.77
CA LYS A 86 1.35 10.68 4.31
C LYS A 86 0.43 11.53 5.18
N LYS A 87 -0.52 10.92 5.91
CA LYS A 87 -1.37 11.63 6.90
C LYS A 87 -0.61 11.92 8.19
N LEU A 88 0.44 11.15 8.50
CA LEU A 88 1.22 11.28 9.72
C LEU A 88 2.45 12.18 9.54
N THR A 89 3.09 12.14 8.37
CA THR A 89 4.34 12.88 8.13
C THR A 89 4.67 13.03 6.64
N ASP A 90 5.45 14.05 6.31
CA ASP A 90 6.06 14.25 4.98
C ASP A 90 7.45 13.61 4.84
N LYS A 91 7.99 13.01 5.91
CA LYS A 91 9.29 12.33 5.88
C LYS A 91 9.29 11.16 4.90
N PRO A 92 10.40 10.90 4.19
CA PRO A 92 10.48 9.78 3.26
C PRO A 92 10.43 8.44 3.99
N VAL A 93 9.75 7.45 3.39
CA VAL A 93 9.93 6.04 3.76
C VAL A 93 11.25 5.58 3.17
N THR A 94 12.15 5.07 4.01
CA THR A 94 13.51 4.67 3.59
C THR A 94 13.84 3.22 3.91
N HIS A 95 13.07 2.59 4.79
CA HIS A 95 13.29 1.21 5.23
C HIS A 95 11.98 0.45 5.28
N VAL A 96 12.04 -0.81 4.86
CA VAL A 96 10.98 -1.79 5.01
C VAL A 96 11.59 -3.02 5.67
N PHE A 97 10.99 -3.48 6.76
CA PHE A 97 11.36 -4.69 7.48
C PHE A 97 10.25 -5.72 7.31
N ASN A 98 10.62 -6.91 6.83
CA ASN A 98 9.71 -8.03 6.64
C ASN A 98 10.00 -9.09 7.70
N SER A 99 9.01 -9.40 8.52
CA SER A 99 9.18 -10.28 9.68
C SER A 99 9.39 -11.74 9.29
N HIS A 100 8.74 -12.22 8.23
CA HIS A 100 8.87 -13.58 7.72
C HIS A 100 8.34 -13.72 6.27
N ILE A 101 8.29 -14.96 5.76
CA ILE A 101 8.08 -15.29 4.34
C ILE A 101 6.62 -15.26 3.86
N HIS A 102 5.63 -15.19 4.75
CA HIS A 102 4.23 -15.18 4.31
C HIS A 102 3.90 -13.90 3.53
N GLY A 103 3.14 -14.06 2.45
CA GLY A 103 2.96 -13.02 1.43
C GLY A 103 2.32 -11.73 1.94
N ASP A 104 1.49 -11.82 2.98
CA ASP A 104 0.89 -10.68 3.65
C ASP A 104 1.89 -9.78 4.39
N HIS A 105 3.14 -10.20 4.51
CA HIS A 105 4.21 -9.43 5.14
C HIS A 105 5.20 -8.78 4.16
N TRP A 106 5.16 -9.05 2.86
CA TRP A 106 6.18 -8.54 1.94
C TRP A 106 5.73 -8.25 0.51
N LEU A 107 4.56 -8.70 0.07
CA LEU A 107 4.07 -8.45 -1.29
C LEU A 107 3.67 -6.98 -1.54
N GLY A 108 3.68 -6.16 -0.49
CA GLY A 108 3.52 -4.70 -0.55
C GLY A 108 4.83 -3.89 -0.67
N ASN A 109 6.00 -4.54 -0.81
CA ASN A 109 7.28 -3.89 -1.11
C ASN A 109 7.26 -3.18 -2.48
#